data_AF-A0A0P7XZJ2-F1
#
_entry.id   AF-A0A0P7XZJ2-F1
#
_cell.length_a   1.000
_cell.length_b   1.000
_cell.length_c   1.000
_cell.angle_alpha   90.00
_cell.angle_beta   90.00
_cell.angle_gamma   90.00
#
_symmetry.space_group_name_H-M   'P 1'
#
loop_
_entity.id
_entity.type
_entity.pdbx_description
1 polymer ?
#
loop_
_entity_poly.entity_id
_entity_poly.type
_entity_poly.pdbx_seq_one_letter_code
_entity_poly.pdbx_strand_id
1 'polypeptide(L)'
;MKQGRLGAPIGRRPVGQGWRVFLWLAAAFNFMVGALGMFSPAADVDARLIGLFVFAFGLVFFQAARDPERLAPVLWAGVVAKLGAVALLAPQAFGAGGTLLVAGAIGLDALFAFGLLAFLLARGKDT
;
A
#
# COMPACT_ATOMS: atom_id res chain seq x y z
N MET A 1 47.99 6.82 -10.15
CA MET A 1 47.04 7.95 -10.10
C MET A 1 45.74 7.52 -10.76
N LYS A 2 44.59 7.74 -10.10
CA LYS A 2 43.24 7.35 -10.56
C LYS A 2 42.74 8.35 -11.61
N GLN A 3 42.24 7.89 -12.75
CA GLN A 3 41.33 8.67 -13.62
C GLN A 3 40.23 7.75 -14.15
N GLY A 4 39.01 8.26 -14.14
CA GLY A 4 37.77 7.52 -13.89
C GLY A 4 37.30 6.59 -14.99
N ARG A 5 36.74 5.45 -14.58
CA ARG A 5 35.82 4.65 -15.40
C ARG A 5 34.50 5.42 -15.56
N LEU A 6 34.41 6.22 -16.61
CA LEU A 6 33.14 6.61 -17.22
C LEU A 6 32.56 5.34 -17.86
N GLY A 7 31.43 4.84 -17.34
CA GLY A 7 30.78 3.66 -17.92
C GLY A 7 30.01 2.76 -16.96
N ALA A 8 29.72 3.17 -15.73
CA ALA A 8 28.68 2.47 -14.97
C ALA A 8 27.34 2.81 -15.64
N PRO A 9 26.54 1.83 -16.12
CA PRO A 9 25.15 2.09 -16.40
C PRO A 9 24.52 2.49 -15.07
N ILE A 10 24.31 3.79 -14.84
CA ILE A 10 23.42 4.27 -13.78
C ILE A 10 22.01 4.01 -14.29
N GLY A 11 21.65 2.75 -14.34
CA GLY A 11 20.33 2.28 -14.71
C GLY A 11 19.93 1.29 -13.64
N ARG A 12 19.23 1.77 -12.61
CA ARG A 12 18.35 0.88 -11.87
C ARG A 12 17.46 0.18 -12.89
N ARG A 13 17.34 -1.14 -12.80
CA ARG A 13 16.47 -1.86 -13.73
C ARG A 13 15.06 -1.32 -13.54
N PRO A 14 14.38 -0.89 -14.61
CA PRO A 14 13.06 -0.33 -14.49
C PRO A 14 12.13 -1.32 -13.80
N VAL A 15 11.41 -0.84 -12.79
CA VAL A 15 10.42 -1.63 -12.05
C VAL A 15 9.47 -2.29 -13.05
N GLY A 16 9.33 -3.61 -12.91
CA GLY A 16 8.49 -4.42 -13.78
C GLY A 16 7.06 -3.87 -13.90
N GLN A 17 6.48 -3.96 -15.09
CA GLN A 17 5.16 -3.40 -15.40
C GLN A 17 4.06 -3.87 -14.43
N GLY A 18 4.12 -5.15 -13.99
CA GLY A 18 3.18 -5.71 -13.02
C GLY A 18 3.17 -4.96 -11.68
N TRP A 19 4.34 -4.55 -11.18
CA TRP A 19 4.44 -3.78 -9.93
C TRP A 19 3.89 -2.37 -10.08
N ARG A 20 4.12 -1.72 -11.24
CA ARG A 20 3.52 -0.41 -11.53
C ARG A 20 1.99 -0.51 -11.55
N VAL A 21 1.45 -1.54 -12.20
CA VAL A 21 0.00 -1.80 -12.22
C VAL A 21 -0.53 -2.06 -10.82
N PHE A 22 0.15 -2.87 -10.02
CA PHE A 22 -0.22 -3.11 -8.62
C PHE A 22 -0.30 -1.79 -7.81
N LEU A 23 0.70 -0.91 -7.91
CA LEU A 23 0.70 0.38 -7.21
C LEU A 23 -0.40 1.32 -7.70
N TRP A 24 -0.70 1.31 -9.00
CA TRP A 24 -1.82 2.06 -9.55
C TRP A 24 -3.17 1.55 -9.04
N LEU A 25 -3.36 0.23 -9.01
CA LEU A 25 -4.56 -0.39 -8.45
C LEU A 25 -4.68 -0.10 -6.95
N ALA A 26 -3.56 -0.13 -6.23
CA ALA A 26 -3.50 0.24 -4.83
C ALA A 26 -3.98 1.69 -4.61
N ALA A 27 -3.49 2.62 -5.42
CA ALA A 27 -3.92 4.01 -5.37
C ALA A 27 -5.42 4.17 -5.64
N ALA A 28 -5.90 3.58 -6.73
CA ALA A 28 -7.31 3.64 -7.13
C ALA A 28 -8.24 3.05 -6.06
N PHE A 29 -7.87 1.90 -5.51
CA PHE A 29 -8.63 1.25 -4.44
C PHE A 29 -8.71 2.14 -3.19
N ASN A 30 -7.60 2.73 -2.76
CA ASN A 30 -7.56 3.60 -1.58
C ASN A 30 -8.35 4.90 -1.80
N PHE A 31 -8.31 5.50 -3.00
CA PHE A 31 -9.17 6.64 -3.30
C PHE A 31 -10.66 6.28 -3.23
N MET A 32 -11.05 5.14 -3.82
CA MET A 32 -12.43 4.70 -3.84
C MET A 32 -12.94 4.40 -2.43
N VAL A 33 -12.25 3.54 -1.68
CA VAL A 33 -12.67 3.15 -0.32
C VAL A 33 -12.58 4.33 0.64
N GLY A 34 -11.53 5.14 0.54
CA GLY A 34 -11.40 6.36 1.34
C GLY A 34 -12.53 7.34 1.08
N ALA A 35 -12.88 7.58 -0.19
CA ALA A 35 -14.01 8.45 -0.54
C ALA A 35 -15.34 7.91 -0.04
N LEU A 36 -15.59 6.60 -0.18
CA LEU A 36 -16.79 5.97 0.36
C LEU A 36 -16.87 6.12 1.89
N GLY A 37 -15.75 5.96 2.61
CA GLY A 37 -15.70 6.16 4.06
C GLY A 37 -15.93 7.62 4.48
N MET A 38 -15.37 8.58 3.74
CA MET A 38 -15.52 10.02 4.04
C MET A 38 -16.94 10.55 3.79
N PHE A 39 -17.57 10.10 2.71
CA PHE A 39 -18.82 10.67 2.21
C PHE A 39 -20.05 9.80 2.47
N SER A 40 -19.89 8.62 3.10
CA SER A 40 -21.03 7.81 3.52
C SER A 40 -21.93 8.58 4.48
N PRO A 41 -23.25 8.66 4.22
CA PRO A 41 -24.20 9.30 5.13
C PRO A 41 -24.27 8.63 6.50
N ALA A 42 -23.95 7.33 6.56
CA ALA A 42 -23.99 6.53 7.78
C ALA A 42 -22.67 6.55 8.58
N ALA A 43 -21.62 7.22 8.09
CA ALA A 43 -20.32 7.28 8.75
C ALA A 43 -20.30 8.32 9.86
N ASP A 44 -19.89 7.88 11.06
CA ASP A 44 -19.54 8.75 12.17
C ASP A 44 -18.21 9.51 11.92
N VAL A 45 -17.81 10.35 12.87
CA VAL A 45 -16.59 11.17 12.74
C VAL A 45 -15.34 10.31 12.60
N ASP A 46 -15.24 9.23 13.38
CA ASP A 46 -14.06 8.35 13.37
C ASP A 46 -13.93 7.60 12.04
N ALA A 47 -15.05 7.07 11.51
CA ALA A 47 -15.08 6.42 10.21
C ALA A 47 -14.70 7.38 9.07
N ARG A 48 -15.11 8.65 9.16
CA ARG A 48 -14.72 9.69 8.19
C ARG A 48 -13.24 10.01 8.26
N LEU A 49 -12.66 10.11 9.47
CA LEU A 49 -11.23 10.32 9.66
C LEU A 49 -10.42 9.14 9.10
N ILE A 50 -10.86 7.90 9.37
CA ILE A 50 -10.25 6.70 8.78
C ILE A 50 -10.35 6.76 7.25
N GLY A 51 -11.51 7.10 6.70
CA GLY A 51 -11.72 7.28 5.26
C GLY A 51 -10.76 8.32 4.66
N LEU A 52 -10.55 9.45 5.34
CA LEU A 52 -9.61 10.49 4.92
C LEU A 52 -8.16 9.97 4.90
N PHE A 53 -7.74 9.23 5.93
CA PHE A 53 -6.40 8.65 5.97
C PHE A 53 -6.21 7.59 4.87
N VAL A 54 -7.20 6.73 4.63
CA VAL A 54 -7.17 5.75 3.53
C VAL A 54 -7.06 6.48 2.19
N PHE A 55 -7.84 7.54 1.98
CA PHE A 55 -7.76 8.37 0.77
C PHE A 55 -6.37 9.00 0.60
N ALA A 56 -5.80 9.54 1.68
CA ALA A 56 -4.45 10.13 1.68
C ALA A 56 -3.37 9.08 1.37
N PHE A 57 -3.50 7.84 1.85
CA PHE A 57 -2.63 6.74 1.42
C PHE A 57 -2.75 6.43 -0.07
N GLY A 58 -3.93 6.67 -0.67
CA GLY A 58 -4.10 6.67 -2.13
C GLY A 58 -3.14 7.62 -2.85
N LEU A 59 -2.91 8.81 -2.30
CA LEU A 59 -1.91 9.76 -2.83
C LEU A 59 -0.50 9.19 -2.73
N VAL A 60 -0.16 8.54 -1.61
CA VAL A 60 1.15 7.90 -1.43
C VAL A 60 1.39 6.82 -2.48
N PHE A 61 0.42 5.92 -2.70
CA PHE A 61 0.52 4.87 -3.71
C PHE A 61 0.56 5.45 -5.13
N PHE A 62 -0.21 6.50 -5.40
CA PHE A 62 -0.19 7.20 -6.68
C PHE A 62 1.18 7.78 -7.01
N GLN A 63 1.80 8.46 -6.04
CA GLN A 63 3.15 9.00 -6.20
C GLN A 63 4.17 7.86 -6.35
N ALA A 64 4.06 6.80 -5.54
CA ALA A 64 4.91 5.62 -5.67
C ALA A 64 4.73 4.90 -7.02
N ALA A 65 3.55 4.90 -7.62
CA ALA A 65 3.33 4.30 -8.95
C ALA A 65 4.04 5.08 -10.06
N ARG A 66 4.24 6.39 -9.88
CA ARG A 66 4.94 7.28 -10.83
C ARG A 66 6.45 7.14 -10.75
N ASP A 67 6.99 7.07 -9.54
CA ASP A 67 8.43 6.93 -9.28
C ASP A 67 8.70 5.83 -8.23
N PRO A 68 8.48 4.55 -8.60
CA PRO A 68 8.51 3.44 -7.65
C PRO A 68 9.91 3.17 -7.10
N GLU A 69 10.96 3.47 -7.85
CA GLU A 69 12.33 3.25 -7.40
C GLU A 69 12.73 4.21 -6.29
N ARG A 70 12.35 5.49 -6.42
CA ARG A 70 12.66 6.53 -5.45
C ARG A 70 11.76 6.46 -4.23
N LEU A 71 10.46 6.20 -4.43
CA LEU A 71 9.45 6.31 -3.39
C LEU A 71 9.09 4.98 -2.72
N ALA A 72 9.64 3.85 -3.19
CA ALA A 72 9.47 2.55 -2.53
C ALA A 72 9.65 2.59 -1.01
N PRO A 73 10.67 3.24 -0.41
CA PRO A 73 10.83 3.25 1.05
C PRO A 73 9.61 3.79 1.82
N VAL A 74 8.84 4.71 1.22
CA VAL A 74 7.62 5.27 1.84
C VAL A 74 6.52 4.22 1.97
N LEU A 75 6.53 3.17 1.14
CA LEU A 75 5.53 2.10 1.17
C LEU A 75 5.60 1.24 2.44
N TRP A 76 6.67 1.34 3.23
CA TRP A 76 6.71 0.75 4.56
C TRP A 76 5.59 1.29 5.47
N ALA A 77 5.18 2.56 5.29
CA ALA A 77 4.01 3.09 5.99
C ALA A 77 2.74 2.30 5.64
N GLY A 78 2.57 1.92 4.37
CA GLY A 78 1.46 1.08 3.91
C GLY A 78 1.54 -0.34 4.50
N VAL A 79 2.73 -0.93 4.55
CA VAL A 79 2.94 -2.25 5.19
C VAL A 79 2.53 -2.21 6.66
N VAL A 80 3.04 -1.24 7.42
CA VAL A 80 2.74 -1.10 8.86
C VAL A 80 1.26 -0.86 9.08
N ALA A 81 0.62 0.01 8.30
CA ALA A 81 -0.81 0.28 8.41
C ALA A 81 -1.65 -0.99 8.20
N LYS A 82 -1.32 -1.79 7.18
CA LYS A 82 -2.08 -3.00 6.83
C LYS A 82 -1.83 -4.14 7.81
N LEU A 83 -0.58 -4.39 8.20
CA LEU A 83 -0.27 -5.38 9.24
C LEU A 83 -0.87 -5.00 10.59
N GLY A 84 -0.85 -3.71 10.95
CA GLY A 84 -1.49 -3.20 12.15
C GLY A 84 -3.00 -3.41 12.13
N ALA A 85 -3.67 -3.07 11.02
CA ALA A 85 -5.10 -3.32 10.86
C ALA A 85 -5.45 -4.81 11.02
N VAL A 86 -4.68 -5.70 10.36
CA VAL A 86 -4.86 -7.15 10.50
C VAL A 86 -4.64 -7.60 11.94
N ALA A 87 -3.53 -7.20 12.57
CA ALA A 87 -3.20 -7.64 13.94
C ALA A 87 -4.24 -7.18 14.97
N LEU A 88 -4.76 -5.96 14.82
CA LEU A 88 -5.73 -5.39 15.74
C LEU A 88 -7.15 -5.93 15.51
N LEU A 89 -7.55 -6.11 14.25
CA LEU A 89 -8.96 -6.34 13.89
C LEU A 89 -9.26 -7.80 13.52
N ALA A 90 -8.27 -8.61 13.16
CA ALA A 90 -8.49 -10.01 12.79
C ALA A 90 -9.20 -10.83 13.90
N PRO A 91 -8.84 -10.74 15.19
CA PRO A 91 -9.51 -11.52 16.24
C PRO A 91 -11.02 -11.25 16.29
N GLN A 92 -11.43 -9.99 16.10
CA GLN A 92 -12.83 -9.60 16.07
C GLN A 92 -13.49 -10.00 14.74
N ALA A 93 -12.79 -9.82 13.63
CA ALA A 93 -13.29 -10.10 12.28
C ALA A 93 -13.57 -11.60 12.04
N PHE A 94 -12.77 -12.49 12.62
CA PHE A 94 -12.91 -13.95 12.48
C PHE A 94 -13.51 -14.63 13.72
N GLY A 95 -13.90 -13.86 14.74
CA GLY A 95 -14.54 -14.34 15.95
C GLY A 95 -16.07 -14.48 15.82
N ALA A 96 -16.73 -14.85 16.92
CA ALA A 96 -18.17 -15.11 16.96
C ALA A 96 -19.07 -13.89 16.64
N GLY A 97 -18.50 -12.67 16.61
CA GLY A 97 -19.19 -11.43 16.23
C GLY A 97 -18.77 -10.88 14.86
N GLY A 98 -17.96 -11.61 14.10
CA GLY A 98 -17.46 -11.19 12.80
C GLY A 98 -18.52 -11.25 11.71
N THR A 99 -18.48 -10.29 10.77
CA THR A 99 -19.28 -10.37 9.54
C THR A 99 -18.40 -10.74 8.36
N LEU A 100 -18.98 -11.39 7.34
CA LEU A 100 -18.24 -11.74 6.12
C LEU A 100 -17.61 -10.52 5.45
N LEU A 101 -18.29 -9.37 5.52
CA LEU A 101 -17.78 -8.10 4.99
C LEU A 101 -16.50 -7.66 5.71
N VAL A 102 -16.51 -7.68 7.05
CA VAL A 102 -15.35 -7.29 7.86
C VAL A 102 -14.21 -8.29 7.68
N ALA A 103 -14.49 -9.59 7.73
CA ALA A 103 -13.50 -10.63 7.46
C ALA A 103 -12.87 -10.49 6.06
N GLY A 104 -13.69 -10.20 5.05
CA GLY A 104 -13.22 -9.93 3.68
C GLY A 104 -12.34 -8.68 3.60
N ALA A 105 -12.70 -7.60 4.28
CA ALA A 105 -11.89 -6.38 4.34
C ALA A 105 -10.52 -6.64 4.99
N ILE A 106 -10.48 -7.38 6.10
CA ILE A 106 -9.22 -7.76 6.77
C ILE A 106 -8.39 -8.72 5.89
N GLY A 107 -9.03 -9.64 5.17
CA GLY A 107 -8.35 -10.49 4.19
C GLY A 107 -7.69 -9.68 3.07
N LEU A 108 -8.39 -8.67 2.56
CA LEU A 108 -7.85 -7.71 1.58
C LEU A 108 -6.67 -6.94 2.16
N ASP A 109 -6.75 -6.50 3.42
CA ASP A 109 -5.64 -5.80 4.07
C ASP A 109 -4.39 -6.69 4.19
N ALA A 110 -4.56 -7.96 4.53
CA ALA A 110 -3.47 -8.94 4.54
C ALA A 110 -2.84 -9.13 3.16
N LEU A 111 -3.67 -9.23 2.10
CA LEU A 111 -3.19 -9.33 0.72
C LEU A 111 -2.42 -8.08 0.28
N PHE A 112 -2.90 -6.90 0.65
CA PHE A 112 -2.19 -5.64 0.40
C PHE A 112 -0.85 -5.57 1.12
N ALA A 113 -0.82 -5.94 2.42
CA ALA A 113 0.42 -6.01 3.19
C ALA A 113 1.43 -6.94 2.52
N PHE A 114 0.98 -8.13 2.12
CA PHE A 114 1.82 -9.11 1.45
C PHE A 114 2.33 -8.59 0.10
N GLY A 115 1.47 -7.99 -0.73
CA GLY A 115 1.87 -7.42 -2.02
C GLY A 115 2.91 -6.31 -1.87
N LEU A 116 2.74 -5.42 -0.89
CA LEU A 116 3.69 -4.35 -0.59
C LEU A 116 5.02 -4.90 -0.07
N LEU A 117 5.00 -5.88 0.84
CA LEU A 117 6.21 -6.55 1.32
C LEU A 117 6.94 -7.25 0.17
N ALA A 118 6.23 -8.01 -0.65
CA ALA A 118 6.79 -8.69 -1.80
C ALA A 118 7.46 -7.71 -2.77
N PHE A 119 6.81 -6.58 -3.06
CA PHE A 119 7.38 -5.50 -3.87
C PHE A 119 8.68 -4.95 -3.26
N LEU A 120 8.67 -4.62 -1.96
CA LEU A 120 9.82 -4.05 -1.26
C LEU A 120 11.01 -5.01 -1.20
N LEU A 121 10.75 -6.30 -0.95
CA LEU A 121 11.76 -7.35 -0.88
C LEU A 121 12.31 -7.70 -2.26
N ALA A 122 11.47 -7.72 -3.31
CA ALA A 122 11.94 -7.94 -4.67
C ALA A 122 12.94 -6.86 -5.09
N ARG A 123 12.64 -5.59 -4.79
CA ARG A 123 13.55 -4.47 -5.07
C ARG A 123 14.85 -4.54 -4.26
N GLY A 124 14.80 -4.99 -3.01
CA GLY A 124 15.98 -5.07 -2.13
C GLY A 124 17.01 -6.13 -2.55
N LYS A 125 16.63 -7.08 -3.41
CA LYS A 125 17.55 -8.08 -3.98
C LYS A 125 18.30 -7.56 -5.22
N ASP A 126 17.86 -6.43 -5.77
CA ASP A 126 18.42 -5.81 -6.97
C ASP A 126 19.40 -4.66 -6.65
N THR A 127 19.69 -4.41 -5.36
CA THR A 127 20.70 -3.46 -4.84
C THR A 127 21.89 -4.19 -4.27
#